data_AF-A0A951YDP2-F1
#
_entry.id   AF-A0A951YDP2-F1
#
_cell.length_a   1.000
_cell.length_b   1.000
_cell.length_c   1.000
_cell.angle_alpha   90.00
_cell.angle_beta   90.00
_cell.angle_gamma   90.00
#
_symmetry.space_group_name_H-M   'P 1'
#
loop_
_entity.id
_entity.type
_entity.pdbx_description
1 polymer ?
#
loop_
_entity_poly.entity_id
_entity_poly.type
_entity_poly.pdbx_seq_one_letter_code
_entity_poly.pdbx_strand_id
1 'polypeptide(L)'
;MFQLAATVNKETTELEKNMRLTVEAIESRRVGDAVTRQQYVMTHTNNLALMLNEVLSNLLSMQNQAQSESAGACMKPGGKKPKPGPGQQLSDVITKQKELGNAMQQMQNAMQRKNGGQQGEQGEQGKDGQKGKPGEQEYGDAEQLARLAQQQAAIRRQLQELNSLLNSKGMGEAAKELREIQEEMDKNETQLVNRRLGSELLLRQKEILTRLLEAEKSVREQQQDDKRSSKNADEISRPVPPELEQYMKDRKQLMEQYKTTPPVLKPYYQRLVQDYYKLLGI
;
A
#
# COMPACT_ATOMS: atom_id res chain seq x y z
N MET A 1 14.75 -14.25 -23.85
CA MET A 1 15.99 -14.69 -23.17
C MET A 1 17.24 -14.52 -24.03
N PHE A 2 17.29 -14.95 -25.30
CA PHE A 2 18.51 -14.83 -26.14
C PHE A 2 18.92 -13.39 -26.51
N GLN A 3 17.97 -12.46 -26.66
CA GLN A 3 18.29 -11.06 -27.00
C GLN A 3 18.86 -10.26 -25.81
N LEU A 4 18.48 -10.61 -24.58
CA LEU A 4 18.94 -9.95 -23.35
C LEU A 4 20.44 -10.18 -23.12
N ALA A 5 20.90 -11.42 -23.29
CA ALA A 5 22.32 -11.76 -23.13
C ALA A 5 23.21 -11.05 -24.15
N ALA A 6 22.76 -10.93 -25.41
CA ALA A 6 23.52 -10.27 -26.47
C ALA A 6 23.69 -8.76 -26.21
N THR A 7 22.61 -8.08 -25.78
CA THR A 7 22.65 -6.64 -25.48
C THR A 7 23.46 -6.36 -24.21
N VAL A 8 23.33 -7.17 -23.15
CA VAL A 8 24.16 -7.06 -21.94
C VAL A 8 25.64 -7.21 -22.31
N ASN A 9 26.01 -8.27 -23.02
CA ASN A 9 27.41 -8.48 -23.41
C ASN A 9 27.96 -7.32 -24.24
N LYS A 10 27.14 -6.72 -25.12
CA LYS A 10 27.53 -5.56 -25.91
C LYS A 10 27.80 -4.33 -25.04
N GLU A 11 26.88 -3.99 -24.13
CA GLU A 11 27.03 -2.84 -23.24
C GLU A 11 28.20 -3.01 -22.26
N THR A 12 28.42 -4.22 -21.73
CA THR A 12 29.58 -4.51 -20.87
C THR A 12 30.91 -4.37 -21.63
N THR A 13 30.96 -4.86 -22.87
CA THR A 13 32.16 -4.78 -23.71
C THR A 13 32.51 -3.32 -24.05
N GLU A 14 31.52 -2.51 -24.42
CA GLU A 14 31.74 -1.08 -24.71
C GLU A 14 32.04 -0.27 -23.44
N LEU A 15 31.48 -0.64 -22.28
CA LEU A 15 31.84 -0.07 -20.99
C LEU A 15 33.31 -0.31 -20.65
N GLU A 16 33.77 -1.55 -20.69
CA GLU A 16 35.16 -1.93 -20.38
C GLU A 16 36.16 -1.25 -21.32
N LYS A 17 35.83 -1.23 -22.61
CA LYS A 17 36.64 -0.58 -23.65
C LYS A 17 36.76 0.93 -23.41
N ASN A 18 35.65 1.62 -23.14
CA ASN A 18 35.68 3.06 -22.87
C ASN A 18 36.36 3.38 -21.54
N MET A 19 36.22 2.52 -20.52
CA MET A 19 36.90 2.68 -19.24
C MET A 19 38.43 2.56 -19.39
N ARG A 20 38.91 1.56 -20.14
CA ARG A 20 40.35 1.42 -20.45
C ARG A 20 40.90 2.63 -21.22
N LEU A 21 40.18 3.05 -22.26
CA LEU A 21 40.60 4.19 -23.07
C LEU A 21 40.53 5.52 -22.30
N THR A 22 39.65 5.63 -21.29
CA THR A 22 39.61 6.78 -20.38
C THR A 22 40.87 6.82 -19.53
N VAL A 23 41.30 5.68 -18.97
CA VAL A 23 42.55 5.59 -18.18
C VAL A 23 43.76 5.96 -19.04
N GLU A 24 43.85 5.43 -20.27
CA GLU A 24 44.94 5.75 -21.21
C GLU A 24 44.94 7.24 -21.61
N ALA A 25 43.76 7.85 -21.78
CA ALA A 25 43.63 9.28 -22.04
C ALA A 25 44.05 10.14 -20.84
N ILE A 26 43.75 9.70 -19.61
CA ILE A 26 44.20 10.35 -18.37
C ILE A 26 45.72 10.24 -18.20
N GLU A 27 46.30 9.06 -18.43
CA GLU A 27 47.75 8.83 -18.37
C GLU A 27 48.51 9.71 -19.37
N SER A 28 47.95 9.87 -20.57
CA SER A 28 48.49 10.75 -21.61
C SER A 28 48.09 12.23 -21.47
N ARG A 29 47.43 12.61 -20.35
CA ARG A 29 46.94 13.98 -20.06
C ARG A 29 46.00 14.58 -21.11
N ARG A 30 45.35 13.74 -21.92
CA ARG A 30 44.33 14.15 -22.89
C ARG A 30 42.98 14.26 -22.21
N VAL A 31 42.78 15.37 -21.49
CA VAL A 31 41.59 15.60 -20.66
C VAL A 31 40.29 15.62 -21.49
N GLY A 32 40.29 16.19 -22.70
CA GLY A 32 39.10 16.21 -23.57
C GLY A 32 38.66 14.81 -24.01
N ASP A 33 39.62 13.96 -24.41
CA ASP A 33 39.36 12.57 -24.78
C ASP A 33 38.86 11.77 -23.57
N ALA A 34 39.46 11.99 -22.39
CA ALA A 34 39.06 11.32 -21.15
C ALA A 34 37.62 11.65 -20.76
N VAL A 35 37.21 12.92 -20.82
CA VAL A 35 35.84 13.36 -20.49
C VAL A 35 34.82 12.72 -21.43
N THR A 36 35.11 12.70 -22.73
CA THR A 36 34.22 12.11 -23.75
C THR A 36 34.04 10.61 -23.51
N ARG A 37 35.13 9.89 -23.23
CA ARG A 37 35.10 8.46 -22.94
C ARG A 37 34.41 8.14 -21.62
N GLN A 38 34.58 8.99 -20.62
CA GLN A 38 33.90 8.88 -19.34
C GLN A 38 32.37 9.06 -19.48
N GLN A 39 31.92 9.93 -20.39
CA GLN A 39 30.49 10.06 -20.71
C GLN A 39 29.91 8.77 -21.33
N TYR A 40 30.67 8.11 -22.21
CA TYR A 40 30.28 6.79 -22.73
C TYR A 40 30.21 5.73 -21.63
N VAL A 41 31.18 5.70 -20.70
CA VAL A 41 31.12 4.82 -19.52
C VAL A 41 29.81 5.04 -18.75
N MET A 42 29.47 6.29 -18.40
CA MET A 42 28.23 6.60 -17.68
C MET A 42 26.96 6.19 -18.45
N THR A 43 26.98 6.28 -19.78
CA THR A 43 25.85 5.87 -20.63
C THR A 43 25.65 4.35 -20.59
N HIS A 44 26.73 3.58 -20.78
CA HIS A 44 26.67 2.11 -20.72
C HIS A 44 26.30 1.61 -19.31
N THR A 45 26.80 2.24 -18.25
CA THR A 45 26.44 1.89 -16.87
C THR A 45 24.95 2.12 -16.60
N ASN A 46 24.39 3.23 -17.08
CA ASN A 46 22.97 3.52 -16.94
C ASN A 46 22.10 2.55 -17.75
N ASN A 47 22.53 2.19 -18.97
CA ASN A 47 21.83 1.20 -19.79
C ASN A 47 21.82 -0.19 -19.11
N LEU A 48 22.95 -0.64 -18.57
CA LEU A 48 23.05 -1.89 -17.80
C LEU A 48 22.16 -1.86 -16.56
N ALA A 49 22.16 -0.75 -15.80
CA ALA A 49 21.29 -0.59 -14.64
C ALA A 49 19.80 -0.61 -14.99
N LEU A 50 19.43 -0.02 -16.13
CA LEU A 50 18.06 -0.04 -16.63
C LEU A 50 17.63 -1.45 -17.05
N MET A 51 18.49 -2.19 -17.75
CA MET A 51 18.24 -3.59 -18.10
C MET A 51 18.12 -4.50 -16.88
N LEU A 52 18.97 -4.31 -15.85
CA LEU A 52 18.86 -5.04 -14.59
C LEU A 52 17.54 -4.75 -13.87
N ASN A 53 17.08 -3.49 -13.89
CA ASN A 53 15.77 -3.12 -13.33
C ASN A 53 14.60 -3.74 -14.11
N GLU A 54 14.69 -3.82 -15.43
CA GLU A 54 13.68 -4.47 -16.27
C GLU A 54 13.62 -5.99 -16.02
N VAL A 55 14.77 -6.65 -15.91
CA VAL A 55 14.85 -8.08 -15.57
C VAL A 55 14.32 -8.35 -14.16
N LEU A 56 14.69 -7.54 -13.18
CA LEU A 56 14.18 -7.66 -11.80
C LEU A 56 12.67 -7.43 -11.76
N SER A 57 12.16 -6.43 -12.48
CA SER A 57 10.72 -6.14 -12.57
C SER A 57 9.96 -7.29 -13.24
N ASN A 58 10.51 -7.86 -14.31
CA ASN A 58 9.93 -9.00 -14.99
C ASN A 58 9.92 -10.25 -14.08
N LEU A 59 11.02 -10.52 -13.36
CA LEU A 59 11.11 -11.62 -12.39
C LEU A 59 10.11 -11.44 -11.24
N LEU A 60 9.98 -10.22 -10.69
CA LEU A 60 8.99 -9.91 -9.65
C LEU A 60 7.56 -10.10 -10.16
N SER A 61 7.28 -9.69 -11.40
CA SER A 61 5.96 -9.86 -12.02
C SER A 61 5.61 -11.34 -12.23
N MET A 62 6.60 -12.16 -12.61
CA MET A 62 6.44 -13.60 -12.80
C MET A 62 6.29 -14.32 -11.45
N GLN A 63 6.99 -13.87 -10.41
CA GLN A 63 6.85 -14.37 -9.04
C GLN A 63 5.47 -14.04 -8.46
N ASN A 64 4.93 -12.85 -8.69
CA ASN A 64 3.58 -12.49 -8.28
C ASN A 64 2.50 -13.31 -9.02
N GLN A 65 2.71 -13.67 -10.29
CA GLN A 65 1.83 -14.62 -10.99
C GLN A 65 1.95 -16.05 -10.43
N ALA A 66 3.16 -16.53 -10.15
CA ALA A 66 3.37 -17.87 -9.57
C ALA A 66 2.84 -18.00 -8.13
N GLN A 67 2.83 -16.91 -7.36
CA GLN A 67 2.28 -16.90 -6.00
C GLN A 67 0.74 -16.85 -5.96
N SER A 68 0.09 -16.66 -7.13
CA SER A 68 -1.36 -16.79 -7.28
C SER A 68 -1.84 -18.23 -7.52
N GLU A 69 -0.93 -19.18 -7.76
CA GLU A 69 -1.25 -20.62 -7.94
C GLU A 69 -0.86 -21.52 -6.75
N SER A 70 -0.17 -21.01 -5.72
CA SER A 70 0.35 -21.85 -4.62
C SER A 70 -0.34 -21.66 -3.25
N ALA A 71 -1.53 -21.05 -3.20
CA ALA A 71 -2.29 -20.91 -1.95
C ALA A 71 -3.45 -21.92 -1.90
N GLY A 72 -3.13 -23.15 -1.46
CA GLY A 72 -4.04 -24.05 -0.74
C GLY A 72 -5.34 -24.43 -1.44
N ALA A 73 -5.34 -25.61 -2.06
CA ALA A 73 -6.53 -26.36 -2.43
C ALA A 73 -7.38 -26.70 -1.20
N CYS A 74 -8.22 -25.77 -0.76
CA CYS A 74 -9.43 -26.08 0.01
C CYS A 74 -10.61 -25.91 -0.95
N MET A 75 -10.98 -27.01 -1.62
CA MET A 75 -12.18 -27.06 -2.45
C MET A 75 -13.42 -26.99 -1.55
N LYS A 76 -14.01 -25.80 -1.44
CA LYS A 76 -15.43 -25.68 -1.09
C LYS A 76 -16.23 -25.61 -2.39
N PRO A 77 -17.05 -26.61 -2.73
CA PRO A 77 -17.85 -26.58 -3.94
C PRO A 77 -18.99 -25.58 -3.74
N GLY A 78 -18.95 -24.47 -4.49
CA GLY A 78 -20.06 -23.52 -4.57
C GLY A 78 -19.66 -22.06 -4.73
N GLY A 79 -19.71 -21.57 -5.97
CA GLY A 79 -20.20 -20.23 -6.30
C GLY A 79 -19.31 -19.02 -6.01
N LYS A 80 -18.85 -18.40 -7.10
CA LYS A 80 -18.24 -17.05 -7.24
C LYS A 80 -16.79 -16.94 -6.78
N LYS A 81 -15.90 -16.61 -7.74
CA LYS A 81 -14.50 -16.27 -7.50
C LYS A 81 -14.40 -15.29 -6.31
N PRO A 82 -13.59 -15.58 -5.28
CA PRO A 82 -13.44 -14.64 -4.17
C PRO A 82 -12.89 -13.34 -4.74
N LYS A 83 -13.55 -12.21 -4.46
CA LYS A 83 -12.98 -10.90 -4.76
C LYS A 83 -11.60 -10.83 -4.08
N PRO A 84 -10.55 -10.41 -4.80
CA PRO A 84 -9.22 -10.29 -4.21
C PRO A 84 -9.29 -9.45 -2.94
N GLY A 85 -8.55 -9.86 -1.91
CA GLY A 85 -8.55 -9.16 -0.63
C GLY A 85 -8.11 -7.69 -0.81
N PRO A 86 -8.52 -6.77 0.09
CA PRO A 86 -8.16 -5.36 0.00
C PRO A 86 -6.66 -5.12 -0.16
N GLY A 87 -5.83 -6.00 0.43
CA GLY A 87 -4.37 -5.93 0.31
C GLY A 87 -3.84 -6.23 -1.09
N GLN A 88 -4.43 -7.21 -1.81
CA GLN A 88 -4.03 -7.52 -3.19
C GLN A 88 -4.48 -6.44 -4.18
N GLN A 89 -5.65 -5.85 -3.94
CA GLN A 89 -6.12 -4.74 -4.78
C GLN A 89 -5.27 -3.49 -4.57
N LEU A 90 -4.79 -3.25 -3.34
CA LEU A 90 -3.90 -2.13 -3.04
C LEU A 90 -2.50 -2.34 -3.64
N SER A 91 -1.97 -3.57 -3.63
CA SER A 91 -0.71 -3.88 -4.33
C SER A 91 -0.79 -3.62 -5.84
N ASP A 92 -1.92 -3.97 -6.47
CA ASP A 92 -2.16 -3.68 -7.89
C ASP A 92 -2.26 -2.18 -8.20
N VAL A 93 -2.76 -1.40 -7.24
CA VAL A 93 -2.78 0.07 -7.37
C VAL A 93 -1.37 0.65 -7.23
N ILE A 94 -0.58 0.13 -6.29
CA ILE A 94 0.81 0.58 -6.06
C ILE A 94 1.68 0.33 -7.27
N THR A 95 1.54 -0.82 -7.94
CA THR A 95 2.30 -1.11 -9.16
C THR A 95 1.97 -0.12 -10.27
N LYS A 96 0.68 0.16 -10.50
CA LYS A 96 0.25 1.20 -11.46
C LYS A 96 0.75 2.59 -11.09
N GLN A 97 0.72 2.94 -9.80
CA GLN A 97 1.20 4.24 -9.33
C GLN A 97 2.71 4.41 -9.55
N LYS A 98 3.47 3.32 -9.38
CA LYS A 98 4.91 3.27 -9.63
C LYS A 98 5.22 3.43 -11.13
N GLU A 99 4.50 2.70 -11.99
CA GLU A 99 4.62 2.83 -13.44
C GLU A 99 4.31 4.26 -13.90
N LEU A 100 3.26 4.87 -13.36
CA LEU A 100 2.88 6.25 -13.65
C LEU A 100 3.97 7.24 -13.21
N GLY A 101 4.52 7.06 -12.00
CA GLY A 101 5.64 7.88 -11.52
C GLY A 101 6.89 7.79 -12.41
N ASN A 102 7.21 6.59 -12.88
CA ASN A 102 8.33 6.38 -13.81
C ASN A 102 8.07 7.06 -15.16
N ALA A 103 6.86 6.92 -15.71
CA ALA A 103 6.48 7.56 -16.97
C ALA A 103 6.56 9.09 -16.87
N MET A 104 6.10 9.64 -15.75
CA MET A 104 6.16 11.07 -15.45
C MET A 104 7.59 11.60 -15.33
N GLN A 105 8.48 10.82 -14.69
CA GLN A 105 9.90 11.17 -14.57
C GLN A 105 10.63 11.11 -15.92
N GLN A 106 10.33 10.09 -16.75
CA GLN A 106 10.87 10.01 -18.11
C GLN A 106 10.42 11.20 -18.97
N MET A 107 9.14 11.56 -18.88
CA MET A 107 8.59 12.71 -19.58
C MET A 107 9.22 14.03 -19.12
N GLN A 108 9.41 14.22 -17.81
CA GLN A 108 10.07 15.42 -17.30
C GLN A 108 11.52 15.52 -17.79
N ASN A 109 12.25 14.40 -17.79
CA ASN A 109 13.61 14.35 -18.34
C ASN A 109 13.64 14.65 -19.84
N ALA A 110 12.66 14.16 -20.61
CA ALA A 110 12.54 14.44 -22.04
C ALA A 110 12.23 15.93 -22.29
N MET A 111 11.32 16.53 -21.51
CA MET A 111 11.03 17.96 -21.56
C MET A 111 12.25 18.81 -21.18
N GLN A 112 13.00 18.40 -20.15
CA GLN A 112 14.16 19.14 -19.69
C GLN A 112 15.34 19.07 -20.67
N ARG A 113 15.52 17.93 -21.36
CA ARG A 113 16.48 17.80 -22.47
C ARG A 113 16.09 18.63 -23.68
N LYS A 114 14.79 18.73 -24.00
CA LYS A 114 14.29 19.60 -25.10
C LYS A 114 14.42 21.09 -24.78
N ASN A 115 14.15 21.51 -23.54
CA ASN A 115 14.28 22.91 -23.13
C ASN A 115 15.74 23.34 -22.87
N GLY A 116 16.65 22.39 -22.60
CA GLY A 116 18.08 22.64 -22.37
C GLY A 116 18.95 22.65 -23.63
N GLY A 117 18.41 22.30 -24.81
CA GLY A 117 19.15 22.19 -26.07
C GLY A 117 19.47 23.50 -26.80
N GLN A 118 19.30 24.66 -26.15
CA GLN A 118 19.56 25.98 -26.76
C GLN A 118 20.83 26.68 -26.24
N GLN A 119 21.73 25.94 -25.56
CA GLN A 119 23.07 26.44 -25.23
C GLN A 119 24.09 25.31 -25.38
N GLY A 120 24.56 25.10 -26.61
CA GLY A 120 25.71 24.23 -26.87
C GLY A 120 25.67 23.62 -28.25
N GLU A 121 26.13 24.38 -29.25
CA GLU A 121 27.04 23.95 -30.33
C GLU A 121 26.86 24.86 -31.57
N GLN A 122 27.84 25.77 -31.74
CA GLN A 122 28.24 26.21 -33.06
C GLN A 122 28.77 24.98 -33.82
N GLY A 123 28.08 24.61 -34.89
CA GLY A 123 28.54 23.66 -35.88
C GLY A 123 27.92 24.00 -37.23
N GLU A 124 28.68 24.69 -38.08
CA GLU A 124 28.36 24.87 -39.48
C GLU A 124 28.24 23.51 -40.19
N GLN A 125 27.09 23.23 -40.81
CA GLN A 125 26.95 23.01 -42.25
C GLN A 125 25.60 22.34 -42.58
N GLY A 126 24.87 22.94 -43.52
CA GLY A 126 24.29 22.17 -44.62
C GLY A 126 22.82 21.75 -44.55
N LYS A 127 21.95 22.71 -44.84
CA LYS A 127 20.81 22.62 -45.79
C LYS A 127 19.55 21.79 -45.46
N ASP A 128 18.46 22.48 -45.82
CA ASP A 128 17.13 22.04 -46.20
C ASP A 128 16.12 21.69 -45.09
N GLY A 129 15.18 22.62 -44.92
CA GLY A 129 13.78 22.21 -44.83
C GLY A 129 13.01 22.71 -43.62
N GLN A 130 12.24 23.78 -43.87
CA GLN A 130 10.95 24.03 -43.22
C GLN A 130 10.95 24.57 -41.78
N LYS A 131 10.48 25.81 -41.69
CA LYS A 131 9.82 26.42 -40.54
C LYS A 131 8.96 25.38 -39.79
N GLY A 132 9.42 24.92 -38.64
CA GLY A 132 8.56 24.31 -37.63
C GLY A 132 7.76 25.42 -36.94
N LYS A 133 6.48 25.51 -37.25
CA LYS A 133 5.54 26.44 -36.61
C LYS A 133 5.55 26.23 -35.08
N PRO A 134 5.36 27.27 -34.25
CA PRO A 134 5.23 27.16 -32.78
C PRO A 134 4.00 26.38 -32.26
N GLY A 135 3.45 25.43 -33.03
CA GLY A 135 2.15 24.82 -32.73
C GLY A 135 2.02 23.33 -33.00
N GLU A 136 2.98 22.63 -33.59
CA GLU A 136 2.85 21.19 -33.89
C GLU A 136 3.55 20.27 -32.87
N GLN A 137 4.57 20.78 -32.17
CA GLN A 137 5.30 20.01 -31.14
C GLN A 137 4.59 20.01 -29.77
N GLU A 138 3.68 20.97 -29.53
CA GLU A 138 2.90 21.08 -28.29
C GLU A 138 1.78 20.02 -28.18
N TYR A 139 1.28 19.51 -29.32
CA TYR A 139 0.20 18.52 -29.35
C TYR A 139 0.64 17.14 -28.84
N GLY A 140 1.89 16.75 -29.07
CA GLY A 140 2.41 15.43 -28.65
C GLY A 140 2.59 15.31 -27.14
N ASP A 141 3.06 16.37 -26.49
CA ASP A 141 3.21 16.40 -25.04
C ASP A 141 1.84 16.53 -24.35
N ALA A 142 0.91 17.30 -24.92
CA ALA A 142 -0.45 17.45 -24.39
C ALA A 142 -1.25 16.13 -24.40
N GLU A 143 -1.16 15.34 -25.46
CA GLU A 143 -1.83 14.03 -25.52
C GLU A 143 -1.28 13.06 -24.49
N GLN A 144 0.05 13.02 -24.32
CA GLN A 144 0.70 12.16 -23.35
C GLN A 144 0.38 12.59 -21.91
N LEU A 145 0.36 13.90 -21.61
CA LEU A 145 -0.10 14.41 -20.31
C LEU A 145 -1.56 14.07 -20.04
N ALA A 146 -2.44 14.17 -21.04
CA ALA A 146 -3.84 13.80 -20.92
C ALA A 146 -4.00 12.30 -20.61
N ARG A 147 -3.20 11.44 -21.24
CA ARG A 147 -3.15 10.01 -20.93
C ARG A 147 -2.67 9.75 -19.51
N LEU A 148 -1.64 10.45 -19.03
CA LEU A 148 -1.17 10.35 -17.64
C LEU A 148 -2.23 10.81 -16.64
N ALA A 149 -2.91 11.93 -16.91
CA ALA A 149 -4.01 12.42 -16.08
C ALA A 149 -5.18 11.41 -16.05
N GLN A 150 -5.52 10.80 -17.18
CA GLN A 150 -6.53 9.75 -17.25
C GLN A 150 -6.13 8.50 -16.43
N GLN A 151 -4.87 8.08 -16.49
CA GLN A 151 -4.36 6.97 -15.70
C GLN A 151 -4.42 7.28 -14.19
N GLN A 152 -4.00 8.50 -13.78
CA GLN A 152 -4.08 8.94 -12.39
C GLN A 152 -5.54 8.95 -11.90
N ALA A 153 -6.47 9.48 -12.70
CA ALA A 153 -7.89 9.50 -12.38
C ALA A 153 -8.49 8.08 -12.27
N ALA A 154 -8.04 7.15 -13.12
CA ALA A 154 -8.44 5.76 -13.01
C ALA A 154 -7.96 5.12 -11.70
N ILE A 155 -6.70 5.38 -11.30
CA ILE A 155 -6.14 4.91 -10.04
C ILE A 155 -6.90 5.52 -8.85
N ARG A 156 -7.23 6.80 -8.89
CA ARG A 156 -8.01 7.46 -7.84
C ARG A 156 -9.39 6.84 -7.67
N ARG A 157 -10.09 6.52 -8.75
CA ARG A 157 -11.38 5.79 -8.69
C ARG A 157 -11.24 4.41 -8.04
N GLN A 158 -10.18 3.66 -8.40
CA GLN A 158 -9.88 2.37 -7.77
C GLN A 158 -9.64 2.53 -6.27
N LEU A 159 -8.94 3.58 -5.86
CA LEU A 159 -8.72 3.89 -4.45
C LEU A 159 -9.99 4.33 -3.73
N GLN A 160 -10.93 5.00 -4.39
CA GLN A 160 -12.24 5.34 -3.81
C GLN A 160 -13.06 4.08 -3.53
N GLU A 161 -13.09 3.15 -4.48
CA GLU A 161 -13.72 1.84 -4.29
C GLU A 161 -13.05 1.08 -3.12
N LEU A 162 -11.72 1.09 -3.05
CA LEU A 162 -10.98 0.48 -1.93
C LEU A 162 -11.26 1.15 -0.60
N ASN A 163 -11.33 2.48 -0.55
CA ASN A 163 -11.66 3.23 0.66
C ASN A 163 -13.05 2.81 1.19
N SER A 164 -14.03 2.67 0.31
CA SER A 164 -15.37 2.17 0.68
C SER A 164 -15.33 0.74 1.23
N LEU A 165 -14.51 -0.13 0.63
CA LEU A 165 -14.32 -1.51 1.08
C LEU A 165 -13.64 -1.57 2.46
N LEU A 166 -12.58 -0.77 2.68
CA LEU A 166 -11.86 -0.71 3.96
C LEU A 166 -12.75 -0.18 5.09
N ASN A 167 -13.56 0.86 4.82
CA ASN A 167 -14.56 1.34 5.78
C ASN A 167 -15.57 0.23 6.13
N SER A 168 -16.04 -0.54 5.13
CA SER A 168 -16.98 -1.65 5.38
C SER A 168 -16.38 -2.78 6.23
N LYS A 169 -15.05 -2.93 6.20
CA LYS A 169 -14.32 -3.94 6.98
C LYS A 169 -13.88 -3.45 8.36
N GLY A 170 -14.22 -2.22 8.75
CA GLY A 170 -13.79 -1.64 10.03
C GLY A 170 -12.34 -1.17 10.06
N MET A 171 -11.66 -1.13 8.90
CA MET A 171 -10.26 -0.68 8.76
C MET A 171 -10.19 0.85 8.63
N GLY A 172 -10.72 1.56 9.63
CA GLY A 172 -10.97 3.01 9.58
C GLY A 172 -9.71 3.88 9.50
N GLU A 173 -8.58 3.41 10.02
CA GLU A 173 -7.29 4.12 9.98
C GLU A 173 -6.70 4.12 8.56
N ALA A 174 -6.56 2.94 7.95
CA ALA A 174 -6.14 2.80 6.55
C ALA A 174 -7.10 3.54 5.60
N ALA A 175 -8.40 3.56 5.90
CA ALA A 175 -9.37 4.33 5.11
C ALA A 175 -9.17 5.85 5.19
N LYS A 176 -8.64 6.39 6.30
CA LYS A 176 -8.29 7.82 6.42
C LYS A 176 -7.05 8.13 5.60
N GLU A 177 -6.00 7.30 5.71
CA GLU A 177 -4.77 7.44 4.92
C GLU A 177 -5.07 7.43 3.42
N LEU A 178 -5.90 6.49 2.94
CA LEU A 178 -6.32 6.47 1.53
C LEU A 178 -7.08 7.73 1.10
N ARG A 179 -7.78 8.39 2.03
CA ARG A 179 -8.53 9.62 1.75
C ARG A 179 -7.58 10.80 1.56
N GLU A 180 -6.55 10.90 2.40
CA GLU A 180 -5.49 11.90 2.23
C GLU A 180 -4.72 11.71 0.92
N ILE A 181 -4.42 10.44 0.58
CA ILE A 181 -3.76 10.11 -0.70
C ILE A 181 -4.63 10.52 -1.89
N GLN A 182 -5.96 10.36 -1.82
CA GLN A 182 -6.90 10.84 -2.84
C GLN A 182 -6.83 12.34 -3.05
N GLU A 183 -6.76 13.13 -1.98
CA GLU A 183 -6.62 14.58 -2.07
C GLU A 183 -5.29 15.01 -2.72
N GLU A 184 -4.18 14.35 -2.38
CA GLU A 184 -2.89 14.62 -3.03
C GLU A 184 -2.89 14.20 -4.51
N MET A 185 -3.57 13.10 -4.86
CA MET A 185 -3.75 12.72 -6.28
C MET A 185 -4.61 13.72 -7.04
N ASP A 186 -5.66 14.28 -6.43
CA ASP A 186 -6.48 15.35 -7.04
C ASP A 186 -5.63 16.59 -7.35
N LYS A 187 -4.71 16.97 -6.46
CA LYS A 187 -3.74 18.05 -6.72
C LYS A 187 -2.82 17.72 -7.89
N ASN A 188 -2.35 16.47 -8.00
CA ASN A 188 -1.56 16.03 -9.15
C ASN A 188 -2.38 16.02 -10.46
N GLU A 189 -3.64 15.54 -10.43
CA GLU A 189 -4.55 15.57 -11.58
C GLU A 189 -4.76 17.00 -12.10
N THR A 190 -5.04 17.95 -11.20
CA THR A 190 -5.22 19.36 -11.59
C THR A 190 -3.95 19.96 -12.17
N GLN A 191 -2.77 19.64 -11.63
CA GLN A 191 -1.50 20.12 -12.20
C GLN A 191 -1.22 19.50 -13.57
N LEU A 192 -1.50 18.20 -13.77
CA LEU A 192 -1.34 17.52 -15.06
C LEU A 192 -2.28 18.08 -16.13
N VAL A 193 -3.55 18.31 -15.80
CA VAL A 193 -4.53 18.92 -16.72
C VAL A 193 -4.11 20.33 -17.10
N ASN A 194 -3.53 21.09 -16.16
CA ASN A 194 -2.98 22.42 -16.39
C ASN A 194 -1.57 22.40 -17.02
N ARG A 195 -1.09 21.22 -17.45
CA ARG A 195 0.20 21.03 -18.11
C ARG A 195 1.42 21.43 -17.27
N ARG A 196 1.32 21.34 -15.96
CA ARG A 196 2.37 21.72 -15.00
C ARG A 196 3.07 20.47 -14.47
N LEU A 197 4.10 20.00 -15.18
CA LEU A 197 5.03 18.98 -14.68
C LEU A 197 6.19 19.64 -13.93
N GLY A 198 5.96 19.92 -12.64
CA GLY A 198 6.95 20.52 -11.75
C GLY A 198 7.67 19.49 -10.86
N SER A 199 8.79 19.88 -10.25
CA SER A 199 9.47 19.09 -9.22
C SER A 199 8.58 18.82 -8.00
N GLU A 200 7.70 19.76 -7.63
CA GLU A 200 6.71 19.60 -6.56
C GLU A 200 5.76 18.43 -6.85
N LEU A 201 5.28 18.32 -8.09
CA LEU A 201 4.38 17.26 -8.53
C LEU A 201 5.07 15.90 -8.39
N LEU A 202 6.31 15.77 -8.86
CA LEU A 202 7.09 14.53 -8.70
C LEU A 202 7.35 14.18 -7.23
N LEU A 203 7.65 15.17 -6.39
CA LEU A 203 7.87 14.93 -4.97
C LEU A 203 6.58 14.43 -4.30
N ARG A 204 5.44 15.07 -4.58
CA ARG A 204 4.12 14.63 -4.13
C ARG A 204 3.80 13.21 -4.64
N GLN A 205 4.13 12.92 -5.90
CA GLN A 205 3.93 11.58 -6.47
C GLN A 205 4.75 10.51 -5.74
N LYS A 206 5.99 10.82 -5.33
CA LYS A 206 6.81 9.92 -4.48
C LYS A 206 6.20 9.76 -3.09
N GLU A 207 5.72 10.84 -2.49
CA GLU A 207 5.06 10.79 -1.18
C GLU A 207 3.79 9.94 -1.21
N ILE A 208 2.94 10.09 -2.24
CA ILE A 208 1.76 9.25 -2.47
C ILE A 208 2.17 7.78 -2.54
N LEU A 209 3.23 7.44 -3.28
CA LEU A 209 3.71 6.07 -3.38
C LEU A 209 4.18 5.51 -2.02
N THR A 210 4.89 6.30 -1.22
CA THR A 210 5.31 5.91 0.13
C THR A 210 4.11 5.66 1.04
N ARG A 211 3.13 6.58 1.05
CA ARG A 211 1.90 6.44 1.86
C ARG A 211 1.05 5.24 1.41
N LEU A 212 1.01 4.94 0.11
CA LEU A 212 0.32 3.75 -0.39
C LEU A 212 0.98 2.46 0.09
N LEU A 213 2.32 2.39 0.08
CA LEU A 213 3.07 1.23 0.60
C LEU A 213 2.85 1.05 2.10
N GLU A 214 2.78 2.14 2.85
CA GLU A 214 2.45 2.12 4.29
C GLU A 214 1.03 1.61 4.52
N ALA A 215 0.05 2.15 3.80
CA ALA A 215 -1.33 1.69 3.86
C ALA A 215 -1.46 0.20 3.50
N GLU A 216 -0.72 -0.30 2.50
CA GLU A 216 -0.68 -1.72 2.15
C GLU A 216 -0.18 -2.58 3.31
N LYS A 217 0.92 -2.15 3.93
CA LYS A 217 1.49 -2.85 5.09
C LYS A 217 0.47 -2.91 6.24
N SER A 218 -0.16 -1.79 6.58
CA SER A 218 -1.18 -1.70 7.63
C SER A 218 -2.38 -2.61 7.35
N VAL A 219 -2.90 -2.59 6.12
CA VAL A 219 -4.01 -3.47 5.69
C VAL A 219 -3.61 -4.95 5.76
N ARG A 220 -2.36 -5.28 5.44
CA ARG A 220 -1.85 -6.65 5.48
C ARG A 220 -1.64 -7.15 6.91
N GLU A 221 -1.19 -6.29 7.81
CA GLU A 221 -1.04 -6.60 9.24
C GLU A 221 -2.40 -6.87 9.89
N GLN A 222 -3.41 -6.01 9.66
CA GLN A 222 -4.76 -6.22 10.18
C GLN A 222 -5.39 -7.53 9.68
N GLN A 223 -5.21 -7.89 8.40
CA GLN A 223 -5.69 -9.17 7.87
C GLN A 223 -5.00 -10.39 8.49
N GLN A 224 -3.75 -10.26 8.93
CA GLN A 224 -3.06 -11.34 9.63
C GLN A 224 -3.49 -11.43 11.08
N ASP A 225 -3.76 -10.29 11.74
CA ASP A 225 -4.24 -10.26 13.11
C ASP A 225 -5.62 -10.92 13.24
N ASP A 226 -6.54 -10.63 12.31
CA ASP A 226 -7.85 -11.31 12.24
C ASP A 226 -7.70 -12.84 12.17
N LYS A 227 -6.75 -13.34 11.38
CA LYS A 227 -6.46 -14.79 11.26
C LYS A 227 -5.77 -15.36 12.48
N ARG A 228 -5.03 -14.54 13.22
CA ARG A 228 -4.28 -14.93 14.42
C ARG A 228 -5.14 -14.88 15.68
N SER A 229 -6.25 -14.16 15.65
CA SER A 229 -7.25 -14.18 16.72
C SER A 229 -7.84 -15.60 16.84
N SER A 230 -7.46 -16.31 17.92
CA SER A 230 -8.15 -17.55 18.28
C SER A 230 -9.50 -17.16 18.86
N LYS A 231 -10.59 -17.79 18.40
CA LYS A 231 -11.83 -17.76 19.16
C LYS A 231 -11.54 -18.41 20.51
N ASN A 232 -11.69 -17.67 21.59
CA ASN A 232 -11.71 -18.28 22.91
C ASN A 232 -12.87 -19.28 22.93
N ALA A 233 -12.70 -20.39 23.64
CA ALA A 233 -13.81 -21.31 23.84
C ALA A 233 -14.92 -20.54 24.56
N ASP A 234 -16.15 -20.56 24.02
CA ASP A 234 -17.31 -20.03 24.73
C ASP A 234 -17.37 -20.73 26.09
N GLU A 235 -17.50 -19.95 27.16
CA GLU A 235 -17.61 -20.49 28.52
C GLU A 235 -18.95 -21.21 28.64
N ILE A 236 -18.97 -22.50 28.30
CA ILE A 236 -20.15 -23.34 28.44
C ILE A 236 -20.40 -23.52 29.94
N SER A 237 -21.32 -22.73 30.48
CA SER A 237 -21.84 -22.95 31.82
C SER A 237 -22.50 -24.33 31.86
N ARG A 238 -21.89 -25.26 32.61
CA ARG A 238 -22.47 -26.59 32.78
C ARG A 238 -23.76 -26.43 33.59
N PRO A 239 -24.93 -26.85 33.08
CA PRO A 239 -26.14 -26.82 33.88
C PRO A 239 -25.93 -27.68 35.14
N VAL A 240 -26.43 -27.21 36.27
CA VAL A 240 -26.40 -27.99 37.51
C VAL A 240 -27.15 -29.31 37.29
N PRO A 241 -26.59 -30.46 37.72
CA PRO A 241 -27.28 -31.74 37.67
C PRO A 241 -28.67 -31.66 38.35
N PRO A 242 -29.70 -32.35 37.82
CA PRO A 242 -31.07 -32.30 38.36
C PRO A 242 -31.16 -32.65 39.86
N GLU A 243 -30.34 -33.61 40.31
CA GLU A 243 -30.26 -34.03 41.72
C GLU A 243 -29.76 -32.90 42.63
N LEU A 244 -28.79 -32.12 42.18
CA LEU A 244 -28.24 -30.98 42.93
C LEU A 244 -29.20 -29.78 42.91
N GLU A 245 -29.99 -29.62 41.84
CA GLU A 245 -31.00 -28.57 41.77
C GLU A 245 -32.12 -28.79 42.79
N GLN A 246 -32.59 -30.03 42.94
CA GLN A 246 -33.57 -30.40 43.98
C GLN A 246 -33.02 -30.12 45.38
N TYR A 247 -31.81 -30.59 45.68
CA TYR A 247 -31.15 -30.32 46.95
C TYR A 247 -30.99 -28.81 47.24
N MET A 248 -30.65 -28.01 46.22
CA MET A 248 -30.54 -26.56 46.37
C MET A 248 -31.89 -25.89 46.62
N LYS A 249 -32.98 -26.35 45.98
CA LYS A 249 -34.35 -25.86 46.24
C LYS A 249 -34.79 -26.20 47.65
N ASP A 250 -34.59 -27.43 48.09
CA ASP A 250 -34.94 -27.87 49.45
C ASP A 250 -34.15 -27.09 50.50
N ARG A 251 -32.84 -26.89 50.27
CA ARG A 251 -32.00 -26.08 51.16
C ARG A 251 -32.44 -24.61 51.21
N LYS A 252 -32.89 -24.04 50.08
CA LYS A 252 -33.44 -22.67 50.03
C LYS A 252 -34.75 -22.57 50.79
N GLN A 253 -35.68 -23.50 50.59
CA GLN A 253 -36.96 -23.56 51.31
C GLN A 253 -36.75 -23.68 52.81
N LEU A 254 -35.82 -24.55 53.23
CA LEU A 254 -35.44 -24.70 54.63
C LEU A 254 -34.91 -23.36 55.20
N MET A 255 -34.03 -22.68 54.47
CA MET A 255 -33.51 -21.37 54.88
C MET A 255 -34.61 -20.30 54.99
N GLU A 256 -35.57 -20.29 54.07
CA GLU A 256 -36.70 -19.37 54.11
C GLU A 256 -37.58 -19.63 55.33
N GLN A 257 -37.86 -20.89 55.66
CA GLN A 257 -38.58 -21.25 56.88
C GLN A 257 -37.84 -20.78 58.13
N TYR A 258 -36.52 -20.91 58.20
CA TYR A 258 -35.71 -20.37 59.30
C TYR A 258 -35.75 -18.84 59.39
N LYS A 259 -35.90 -18.13 58.26
CA LYS A 259 -36.04 -16.66 58.24
C LYS A 259 -37.43 -16.20 58.66
N THR A 260 -38.49 -16.94 58.32
CA THR A 260 -39.88 -16.54 58.60
C THR A 260 -40.36 -17.00 59.97
N THR A 261 -39.78 -18.06 60.51
CA THR A 261 -40.17 -18.58 61.83
C THR A 261 -39.50 -17.72 62.90
N PRO A 262 -40.26 -17.00 63.75
CA PRO A 262 -39.66 -16.25 64.84
C PRO A 262 -38.91 -17.22 65.77
N PRO A 263 -37.71 -16.87 66.24
CA PRO A 263 -36.95 -17.73 67.14
C PRO A 263 -37.78 -17.99 68.40
N VAL A 264 -37.89 -19.25 68.81
CA VAL A 264 -38.55 -19.62 70.07
C VAL A 264 -37.69 -19.09 71.21
N LEU A 265 -38.05 -17.91 71.72
CA LEU A 265 -37.37 -17.27 72.84
C LEU A 265 -37.59 -18.11 74.11
N LYS A 266 -36.57 -18.24 74.97
CA LYS A 266 -36.74 -18.85 76.30
C LYS A 266 -37.78 -18.03 77.11
N PRO A 267 -38.51 -18.65 78.06
CA PRO A 267 -39.58 -17.96 78.81
C PRO A 267 -39.15 -16.64 79.48
N TYR A 268 -37.89 -16.55 79.91
CA TYR A 268 -37.30 -15.33 80.46
C TYR A 268 -37.29 -14.17 79.44
N TYR A 269 -36.81 -14.42 78.21
CA TYR A 269 -36.72 -13.41 77.17
C TYR A 269 -38.09 -13.07 76.55
N GLN A 270 -39.03 -14.02 76.53
CA GLN A 270 -40.42 -13.75 76.13
C GLN A 270 -41.06 -12.70 77.03
N ARG A 271 -40.88 -12.79 78.36
CA ARG A 271 -41.38 -11.79 79.31
C ARG A 271 -40.76 -10.42 79.05
N LEU A 272 -39.44 -10.36 78.85
CA LEU A 272 -38.71 -9.12 78.61
C LEU A 272 -39.19 -8.41 77.34
N VAL A 273 -39.46 -9.17 76.28
CA VAL A 273 -40.02 -8.66 75.02
C VAL A 273 -41.48 -8.22 75.20
N GLN A 274 -42.30 -8.97 75.94
CA GLN A 274 -43.67 -8.56 76.26
C GLN A 274 -43.72 -7.26 77.08
N ASP A 275 -42.82 -7.09 78.04
CA ASP A 275 -42.72 -5.88 78.85
C ASP A 275 -42.24 -4.68 78.00
N TYR A 276 -41.34 -4.92 77.05
CA TYR A 276 -40.91 -3.92 76.07
C TYR A 276 -42.06 -3.47 75.15
N TYR A 277 -42.86 -4.39 74.62
CA TYR A 277 -44.04 -4.04 73.79
C TYR A 277 -45.09 -3.27 74.60
N LYS A 278 -45.37 -3.69 75.84
CA LYS A 278 -46.26 -2.96 76.76
C LYS A 278 -45.78 -1.54 77.04
N LEU A 279 -44.47 -1.32 77.16
CA LEU A 279 -43.87 0.01 77.34
C LEU A 279 -44.02 0.89 76.09
N LEU A 280 -44.03 0.30 74.89
CA LEU A 280 -44.24 0.99 73.62
C LEU A 280 -45.72 1.26 73.30
N GLY A 281 -46.66 0.76 74.11
CA GLY A 281 -48.09 1.05 73.97
C GLY A 281 -48.78 0.38 72.78
N ILE A 282 -48.22 -0.71 72.24
CA ILE A 282 -48.85 -1.61 71.26
C ILE A 282 -49.03 -2.99 71.89
#